data_AF-A0A1Y6KPN0-F1
#
_entry.id   AF-A0A1Y6KPN0-F1
#
_cell.length_a   1.000
_cell.length_b   1.000
_cell.length_c   1.000
_cell.angle_alpha   90.00
_cell.angle_beta   90.00
_cell.angle_gamma   90.00
#
_symmetry.space_group_name_H-M   'P 1'
#
loop_
_entity.id
_entity.type
_entity.pdbx_description
1 polymer ?
#
loop_
_entity_poly.entity_id
_entity_poly.type
_entity_poly.pdbx_seq_one_letter_code
_entity_poly.pdbx_strand_id
1 'polypeptide(L)'
;MANGHGPEAGADFVARTLNDALRWSGRGQKWWSFANHGSTVCVVVFSATAAVLSQIGSPIVGLDPKTVATVLSLCVTIISTVQSKLGFERKWVANRLTHSALNGLLLDEKTGADVQDTKDRLKAILEAHDRAIAATGG
;
A
#
# COMPACT_ATOMS: atom_id res chain seq x y z
N MET A 1 -16.61 -31.18 30.20
CA MET A 1 -15.19 -30.80 30.15
C MET A 1 -15.10 -29.44 29.49
N ALA A 2 -15.03 -28.39 30.30
CA ALA A 2 -14.90 -27.03 29.79
C ALA A 2 -13.42 -26.79 29.45
N ASN A 3 -13.09 -26.74 28.17
CA ASN A 3 -11.79 -26.25 27.72
C ASN A 3 -11.78 -24.72 27.89
N GLY A 4 -11.65 -24.28 29.14
CA GLY A 4 -11.51 -22.87 29.48
C GLY A 4 -10.12 -22.41 29.07
N HIS A 5 -10.00 -21.80 27.89
CA HIS A 5 -8.89 -20.90 27.64
C HIS A 5 -9.06 -19.71 28.60
N GLY A 6 -8.22 -19.66 29.63
CA GLY A 6 -8.26 -18.60 30.63
C GLY A 6 -8.02 -17.21 30.02
N PRO A 7 -8.32 -16.13 30.75
CA PRO A 7 -8.15 -14.75 30.29
C PRO A 7 -6.74 -14.44 29.75
N GLU A 8 -5.71 -15.11 30.29
CA GLU A 8 -4.32 -15.00 29.81
C GLU A 8 -4.12 -15.52 28.37
N ALA A 9 -4.75 -16.64 28.02
CA ALA A 9 -4.68 -17.20 26.66
C ALA A 9 -5.37 -16.28 25.63
N GLY A 10 -6.41 -15.55 26.06
CA GLY A 10 -7.07 -14.53 25.26
C GLY A 10 -6.18 -13.31 25.02
N ALA A 11 -5.52 -12.80 26.07
CA ALA A 11 -4.59 -11.68 25.98
C ALA A 11 -3.41 -12.01 25.03
N ASP A 12 -2.80 -13.18 25.19
CA ASP A 12 -1.70 -13.64 24.33
C ASP A 12 -2.10 -13.77 22.85
N PHE A 13 -3.34 -14.19 22.59
CA PHE A 13 -3.85 -14.27 21.22
C PHE A 13 -4.03 -12.88 20.61
N VAL A 14 -4.61 -11.94 21.35
CA VAL A 14 -4.81 -10.55 20.89
C VAL A 14 -3.46 -9.88 20.64
N ALA A 15 -2.51 -9.99 21.58
CA ALA A 15 -1.18 -9.41 21.44
C ALA A 15 -0.42 -9.98 20.23
N ARG A 16 -0.50 -11.30 19.98
CA ARG A 16 0.09 -11.91 18.77
C ARG A 16 -0.56 -11.40 17.49
N THR A 17 -1.89 -11.34 17.46
CA THR A 17 -2.65 -10.86 16.30
C THR A 17 -2.30 -9.39 15.99
N LEU A 18 -2.20 -8.55 17.01
CA LEU A 18 -1.78 -7.15 16.88
C LEU A 18 -0.36 -7.02 16.31
N ASN A 19 0.59 -7.80 16.84
CA ASN A 19 1.97 -7.80 16.34
C ASN A 19 2.05 -8.29 14.88
N ASP A 20 1.31 -9.32 14.52
CA ASP A 20 1.26 -9.81 13.14
C ASP A 20 0.63 -8.76 12.19
N ALA A 21 -0.47 -8.12 12.61
CA ALA A 21 -1.08 -7.03 11.86
C ALA A 21 -0.12 -5.85 11.65
N LEU A 22 0.69 -5.51 12.66
CA LEU A 22 1.75 -4.49 12.54
C LEU A 22 2.83 -4.88 11.53
N ARG A 23 3.30 -6.12 11.58
CA ARG A 23 4.31 -6.61 10.63
C ARG A 23 3.79 -6.65 9.20
N TRP A 24 2.52 -7.03 9.01
CA TRP A 24 1.87 -7.04 7.70
C TRP A 24 1.61 -5.63 7.18
N SER A 25 1.00 -4.75 7.97
CA SER A 25 0.76 -3.35 7.57
C SER A 25 2.06 -2.59 7.30
N GLY A 26 3.12 -2.82 8.08
CA GLY A 26 4.44 -2.23 7.83
C GLY A 26 5.09 -2.68 6.52
N ARG A 27 4.97 -3.97 6.17
CA ARG A 27 5.41 -4.47 4.86
C ARG A 27 4.54 -3.93 3.73
N GLY A 28 3.23 -3.95 3.91
CA GLY A 28 2.25 -3.43 2.95
C GLY A 28 2.50 -1.96 2.64
N GLN A 29 2.71 -1.13 3.66
CA GLN A 29 3.04 0.29 3.51
C GLN A 29 4.28 0.49 2.64
N LYS A 30 5.37 -0.25 2.87
CA LYS A 30 6.61 -0.12 2.09
C LYS A 30 6.40 -0.53 0.62
N TRP A 31 5.75 -1.66 0.39
CA TRP A 31 5.48 -2.14 -0.98
C TRP A 31 4.55 -1.21 -1.75
N TRP A 32 3.46 -0.75 -1.14
CA TRP A 32 2.54 0.17 -1.79
C TRP A 32 3.13 1.57 -1.95
N SER A 33 4.01 2.01 -1.05
CA SER A 33 4.79 3.23 -1.23
C SER A 33 5.70 3.15 -2.44
N PHE A 34 6.42 2.03 -2.59
CA PHE A 34 7.28 1.79 -3.75
C PHE A 34 6.46 1.72 -5.03
N ALA A 35 5.35 0.98 -5.04
CA ALA A 35 4.47 0.88 -6.20
C ALA A 35 3.92 2.25 -6.61
N ASN A 36 3.37 3.02 -5.65
CA ASN A 36 2.75 4.32 -5.92
C ASN A 36 3.74 5.39 -6.41
N HIS A 37 4.85 5.58 -5.69
CA HIS A 37 5.83 6.60 -6.06
C HIS A 37 6.68 6.14 -7.24
N GLY A 38 7.06 4.86 -7.29
CA GLY A 38 7.81 4.28 -8.40
C GLY A 38 7.04 4.38 -9.72
N SER A 39 5.76 4.04 -9.74
CA SER A 39 4.93 4.19 -10.94
C SER A 39 4.82 5.65 -11.38
N THR A 40 4.60 6.56 -10.44
CA THR A 40 4.49 8.01 -10.71
C THR A 40 5.78 8.56 -11.31
N VAL A 41 6.95 8.21 -10.74
CA VAL A 41 8.25 8.64 -11.29
C VAL A 41 8.46 8.06 -12.68
N CYS A 42 8.19 6.76 -12.89
CA CYS A 42 8.31 6.14 -14.21
C CYS A 42 7.44 6.83 -15.26
N VAL A 43 6.18 7.15 -14.92
CA VAL A 43 5.27 7.90 -15.80
C VAL A 43 5.88 9.25 -16.19
N VAL A 44 6.32 10.04 -15.21
CA VAL A 44 6.90 11.37 -15.47
C VAL A 44 8.15 11.26 -16.35
N VAL A 45 9.08 10.36 -16.01
CA VAL A 45 10.35 10.20 -16.75
C VAL A 45 10.10 9.71 -18.17
N PHE A 46 9.25 8.70 -18.36
CA PHE A 46 8.96 8.16 -19.69
C PHE A 46 8.18 9.16 -20.54
N SER A 47 7.22 9.88 -19.98
CA SER A 47 6.50 10.95 -20.68
C SER A 47 7.45 12.06 -21.14
N ALA A 48 8.32 12.54 -20.25
CA ALA A 48 9.29 13.59 -20.58
C ALA A 48 10.28 13.12 -21.65
N THR A 49 10.80 11.90 -21.51
CA THR A 49 11.75 11.31 -22.46
C THR A 49 11.10 11.10 -23.83
N ALA A 50 9.86 10.58 -23.87
CA ALA A 50 9.11 10.41 -25.11
C ALA A 50 8.87 11.75 -25.81
N ALA A 51 8.54 12.81 -25.06
CA ALA A 51 8.33 14.14 -25.62
C ALA A 51 9.61 14.71 -26.26
N VAL A 52 10.77 14.51 -25.62
CA VAL A 52 12.07 14.93 -26.17
C VAL A 52 12.41 14.12 -27.42
N LEU A 53 12.34 12.79 -27.34
CA LEU A 53 12.68 11.90 -28.47
C LEU A 53 11.78 12.13 -29.69
N SER A 54 10.52 12.50 -29.47
CA SER A 54 9.58 12.82 -30.56
C SER A 54 9.99 14.03 -31.40
N GLN A 55 10.83 14.91 -30.85
CA GLN A 55 11.33 16.11 -31.55
C GLN A 55 12.66 15.87 -32.28
N ILE A 56 13.32 14.73 -32.07
CA ILE A 56 14.62 14.44 -32.67
C ILE A 56 14.42 13.80 -34.05
N GLY A 57 14.96 14.44 -35.08
CA GLY A 57 14.87 13.97 -36.47
C GLY A 57 15.97 13.00 -36.90
N SER A 58 17.05 12.87 -36.12
CA SER A 58 18.21 12.02 -36.43
C SER A 58 18.24 10.76 -35.55
N PRO A 59 18.70 9.60 -36.07
CA PRO A 59 18.85 8.38 -35.28
C PRO A 59 19.74 8.56 -34.05
N ILE A 60 19.39 7.89 -32.94
CA ILE A 60 20.17 7.86 -31.70
C ILE A 60 20.62 6.42 -31.48
N VAL A 61 21.94 6.18 -31.48
CA VAL A 61 22.52 4.83 -31.28
C VAL A 61 21.91 3.79 -32.25
N GLY A 62 21.66 4.20 -33.49
CA GLY A 62 21.09 3.33 -34.53
C GLY A 62 19.58 3.05 -34.40
N LEU A 63 18.89 3.63 -33.40
CA LEU A 63 17.45 3.51 -33.23
C LEU A 63 16.73 4.77 -33.74
N ASP A 64 15.54 4.57 -34.32
CA ASP A 64 14.61 5.66 -34.65
C ASP A 64 14.00 6.24 -33.35
N PRO A 65 14.28 7.53 -33.01
CA PRO A 65 13.78 8.15 -31.79
C PRO A 65 12.25 8.13 -31.68
N LYS A 66 11.54 8.20 -32.81
CA LYS A 66 10.06 8.19 -32.83
C LYS A 66 9.51 6.83 -32.41
N THR A 67 10.15 5.75 -32.85
CA THR A 67 9.82 4.39 -32.40
C THR A 67 10.03 4.25 -30.89
N VAL A 68 11.16 4.73 -30.36
CA VAL A 68 11.43 4.68 -28.91
C VAL A 68 10.42 5.53 -28.12
N ALA A 69 10.10 6.74 -28.60
CA ALA A 69 9.09 7.61 -27.99
C ALA A 69 7.71 6.94 -27.93
N THR A 70 7.34 6.20 -28.98
CA THR A 70 6.08 5.45 -29.05
C THR A 70 6.03 4.35 -27.99
N VAL A 71 7.11 3.57 -27.84
CA VAL A 71 7.19 2.52 -26.82
C VAL A 71 7.10 3.11 -25.41
N LEU A 72 7.83 4.20 -25.13
CA LEU A 72 7.76 4.88 -23.84
C LEU A 72 6.35 5.41 -23.53
N SER A 73 5.68 5.98 -24.53
CA SER A 73 4.29 6.47 -24.38
C SER A 73 3.31 5.33 -24.10
N LEU A 74 3.51 4.16 -24.71
CA LEU A 74 2.74 2.96 -24.40
C LEU A 74 2.99 2.50 -22.96
N CYS A 75 4.25 2.48 -22.49
CA CYS A 75 4.58 2.16 -21.11
C CYS A 75 3.89 3.11 -20.12
N VAL A 76 3.90 4.43 -20.40
CA VAL A 76 3.17 5.43 -19.60
C VAL A 76 1.70 5.09 -19.50
N THR A 77 1.06 4.76 -20.62
CA THR A 77 -0.37 4.44 -20.68
C THR A 77 -0.69 3.19 -19.84
N ILE A 78 0.12 2.14 -19.97
CA ILE A 78 -0.04 0.89 -19.21
C ILE A 78 0.15 1.16 -17.72
N ILE A 79 1.24 1.82 -17.32
CA ILE A 79 1.54 2.09 -15.91
C ILE A 79 0.44 2.96 -15.28
N SER A 80 0.02 4.01 -15.96
CA SER A 80 -1.05 4.91 -15.47
C SER A 80 -2.37 4.18 -15.30
N THR A 81 -2.72 3.32 -16.27
CA THR A 81 -3.93 2.49 -16.20
C THR A 81 -3.87 1.52 -15.02
N VAL A 82 -2.75 0.83 -14.84
CA VAL A 82 -2.54 -0.11 -13.73
C VAL A 82 -2.59 0.62 -12.38
N GLN A 83 -1.90 1.76 -12.25
CA GLN A 83 -1.90 2.59 -11.05
C GLN A 83 -3.31 3.01 -10.65
N SER A 84 -4.11 3.45 -11.63
CA SER A 84 -5.52 3.83 -11.44
C SER A 84 -6.40 2.64 -11.07
N LYS A 85 -6.39 1.57 -11.88
CA LYS A 85 -7.29 0.41 -11.70
C LYS A 85 -6.99 -0.37 -10.42
N LEU A 86 -5.72 -0.53 -10.07
CA LEU A 86 -5.32 -1.22 -8.84
C LEU A 86 -5.33 -0.31 -7.61
N GLY A 87 -5.53 1.00 -7.79
CA GLY A 87 -5.67 1.96 -6.70
C GLY A 87 -4.42 2.04 -5.81
N PHE A 88 -3.25 2.21 -6.42
CA PHE A 88 -1.96 2.21 -5.69
C PHE A 88 -1.94 3.22 -4.55
N GLU A 89 -2.36 4.46 -4.81
CA GLU A 89 -2.44 5.52 -3.80
C GLU A 89 -3.37 5.12 -2.66
N ARG A 90 -4.58 4.65 -2.97
CA ARG A 90 -5.56 4.20 -1.97
C ARG A 90 -4.99 3.11 -1.07
N LYS A 91 -4.35 2.09 -1.67
CA LYS A 91 -3.75 0.99 -0.91
C LYS A 91 -2.55 1.46 -0.06
N TRP A 92 -1.75 2.38 -0.57
CA TRP A 92 -0.66 2.99 0.17
C TRP A 92 -1.16 3.78 1.38
N VAL A 93 -2.14 4.68 1.17
CA VAL A 93 -2.76 5.48 2.23
C VAL A 93 -3.43 4.58 3.28
N ALA A 94 -4.21 3.59 2.84
CA ALA A 94 -4.87 2.64 3.75
C ALA A 94 -3.86 1.90 4.63
N ASN A 95 -2.77 1.37 4.06
CA ASN A 95 -1.72 0.70 4.84
C ASN A 95 -1.04 1.63 5.83
N ARG A 96 -0.76 2.89 5.44
CA ARG A 96 -0.13 3.88 6.32
C ARG A 96 -1.02 4.26 7.50
N LEU A 97 -2.31 4.49 7.25
CA LEU A 97 -3.28 4.83 8.30
C LEU A 97 -3.48 3.65 9.25
N THR A 98 -3.63 2.43 8.72
CA THR A 98 -3.74 1.21 9.53
C THR A 98 -2.49 0.98 10.37
N HIS A 99 -1.28 1.14 9.80
CA HIS A 99 -0.05 1.00 10.58
C HIS A 99 0.01 2.02 11.73
N SER A 100 -0.36 3.27 11.48
CA SER A 100 -0.39 4.31 12.51
C SER A 100 -1.39 3.97 13.62
N ALA A 101 -2.59 3.50 13.27
CA ALA A 101 -3.62 3.11 14.22
C ALA A 101 -3.20 1.89 15.05
N LEU A 102 -2.59 0.88 14.43
CA LEU A 102 -2.08 -0.31 15.12
C LEU A 102 -0.93 0.03 16.08
N ASN A 103 -0.06 0.98 15.72
CA ASN A 103 1.00 1.46 16.63
C ASN A 103 0.39 2.14 17.86
N GLY A 104 -0.66 2.95 17.65
CA GLY A 104 -1.41 3.55 18.75
C GLY A 104 -2.02 2.49 19.66
N LEU A 105 -2.66 1.47 19.07
CA LEU A 105 -3.24 0.36 19.83
C LEU A 105 -2.19 -0.46 20.60
N LEU A 106 -1.00 -0.67 20.02
CA LEU A 106 0.11 -1.34 20.71
C LEU A 106 0.62 -0.53 21.91
N LEU A 107 0.62 0.79 21.81
CA LEU A 107 0.97 1.64 22.95
C LEU A 107 -0.07 1.47 24.06
N ASP A 108 -1.35 1.54 23.71
CA ASP A 108 -2.46 1.41 24.67
C ASP A 108 -2.43 0.04 25.38
N GLU A 109 -2.26 -1.05 24.63
CA GLU A 109 -2.11 -2.41 25.16
C GLU A 109 -0.96 -2.50 26.16
N LYS A 110 0.21 -1.96 25.83
CA LYS A 110 1.39 -1.97 26.72
C LYS A 110 1.23 -1.08 27.96
N THR A 111 0.31 -0.12 27.92
CA THR A 111 -0.01 0.73 29.08
C THR A 111 -1.12 0.15 29.97
N GLY A 112 -1.55 -1.09 29.69
CA GLY A 112 -2.52 -1.81 30.51
C GLY A 112 -3.97 -1.59 30.10
N ALA A 113 -4.22 -1.30 28.81
CA ALA A 113 -5.58 -1.30 28.28
C ALA A 113 -6.25 -2.67 28.47
N ASP A 114 -7.57 -2.65 28.66
CA ASP A 114 -8.35 -3.87 28.79
C ASP A 114 -8.27 -4.72 27.51
N VAL A 115 -8.24 -6.05 27.69
CA VAL A 115 -8.06 -7.00 26.59
C VAL A 115 -9.27 -6.99 25.66
N GLN A 116 -10.48 -6.80 26.19
CA GLN A 116 -11.70 -6.76 25.40
C GLN A 116 -11.79 -5.45 24.61
N ASP A 117 -11.42 -4.31 25.21
CA ASP A 117 -11.27 -3.04 24.47
C ASP A 117 -10.23 -3.13 23.34
N THR A 118 -9.06 -3.70 23.64
CA THR A 118 -7.97 -3.88 22.66
C THR A 118 -8.44 -4.71 21.48
N LYS A 119 -9.16 -5.80 21.74
CA LYS A 119 -9.73 -6.68 20.72
C LYS A 119 -10.77 -5.97 19.85
N ASP A 120 -11.66 -5.20 20.44
CA ASP A 120 -12.72 -4.51 19.68
C ASP A 120 -12.15 -3.38 18.83
N ARG A 121 -11.15 -2.66 19.35
CA ARG A 121 -10.40 -1.65 18.57
C ARG A 121 -9.58 -2.28 17.46
N LEU A 122 -8.94 -3.43 17.69
CA LEU A 122 -8.22 -4.16 16.64
C LEU A 122 -9.16 -4.54 15.48
N LYS A 123 -10.33 -5.10 15.79
CA LYS A 123 -11.35 -5.41 14.77
C LYS A 123 -11.76 -4.16 13.99
N ALA A 124 -12.07 -3.06 14.69
CA ALA A 124 -12.46 -1.82 14.05
C ALA A 124 -11.39 -1.27 13.10
N ILE A 125 -10.10 -1.39 13.46
CA ILE A 125 -8.98 -0.99 12.60
C ILE A 125 -8.90 -1.87 11.35
N LEU A 126 -9.08 -3.18 11.49
CA LEU A 126 -9.06 -4.11 10.35
C LEU A 126 -10.25 -3.89 9.41
N GLU A 127 -11.45 -3.71 9.95
CA GLU A 127 -12.63 -3.38 9.15
C GLU A 127 -12.48 -2.04 8.42
N ALA A 128 -11.89 -1.03 9.08
CA ALA A 128 -11.58 0.24 8.45
C ALA A 128 -10.56 0.08 7.32
N HIS A 129 -9.55 -0.78 7.49
CA HIS A 129 -8.58 -1.11 6.44
C HIS A 129 -9.26 -1.75 5.22
N ASP A 130 -10.11 -2.75 5.46
CA ASP A 130 -10.83 -3.46 4.39
C ASP A 130 -11.76 -2.53 3.63
N ARG A 131 -12.51 -1.68 4.34
CA ARG A 131 -13.34 -0.63 3.70
C ARG A 131 -12.50 0.34 2.88
N ALA A 132 -11.36 0.79 3.40
CA ALA A 132 -10.48 1.70 2.69
C ALA A 132 -9.89 1.07 1.42
N ILE A 133 -9.59 -0.23 1.43
CA ILE A 133 -9.10 -0.94 0.23
C ILE A 133 -10.23 -1.20 -0.77
N ALA A 134 -11.39 -1.63 -0.27
CA ALA A 134 -12.54 -2.04 -1.07
C ALA A 134 -13.32 -0.87 -1.65
N ALA A 135 -13.16 0.35 -1.13
CA ALA A 135 -13.68 1.57 -1.74
C ALA A 135 -13.11 1.71 -3.16
N THR A 136 -13.84 1.21 -4.15
CA THR A 136 -13.60 1.53 -5.55
C THR A 136 -13.79 3.03 -5.70
N GLY A 137 -12.79 3.73 -6.23
CA GLY A 137 -12.92 5.15 -6.53
C GLY A 137 -14.17 5.37 -7.38
N GLY A 138 -15.10 6.17 -6.84
CA GLY A 138 -16.26 6.65 -7.58
C GLY A 138 -15.87 7.61 -8.68
#